data_AF-A0A3M1UQP2-F1
#
_entry.id   AF-A0A3M1UQP2-F1
#
_cell.length_a   1.000
_cell.length_b   1.000
_cell.length_c   1.000
_cell.angle_alpha   90.00
_cell.angle_beta   90.00
_cell.angle_gamma   90.00
#
_symmetry.space_group_name_H-M   'P 1'
#
loop_
_entity.id
_entity.type
_entity.pdbx_description
1 polymer ?
#
loop_
_entity_poly.entity_id
_entity_poly.type
_entity_poly.pdbx_seq_one_letter_code
_entity_poly.pdbx_strand_id
1 'polypeptide(L)'
;MNKFRSLFLYACGISLFWVLSCDTSSTSSAPPAEAPPTENQQTEAVSSGPEEQARDSILAILQAYYADLAAEQIDESKYFAPTVRKFYRQENLPRETVGKSIRSGFEAVEDRKIVLDRASLQVQPEADGYVAEFEGAVSFVRSKDKSQVEERFRNRVRFNKQFQITSYEALEVQQPPSSPPQASQNEAARQLEMAQRDVITVNALFEALNTADAEKVMPFIHPELGLLYLTHPGAMDMVYVCESMAEVYNNKLTPYIREQLKQISCDLKLEPLPDFDCEKFSKEGCFMDKVENYTQITDLIHTLQEAEPGIIKAHELERAEKIQQLVSRKLVITDLALALYLGEIDNRWYLLVIDIASYDCSA
;
A
#
# COMPACT_ATOMS: atom_id res chain seq x y z
N MET A 1 4.63 -45.48 12.45
CA MET A 1 3.52 -46.43 12.73
C MET A 1 2.25 -45.62 12.96
N ASN A 2 1.23 -45.87 12.13
CA ASN A 2 -0.23 -45.88 12.37
C ASN A 2 -0.84 -44.88 13.39
N LYS A 3 -1.70 -43.93 12.99
CA LYS A 3 -3.07 -43.97 12.39
C LYS A 3 -4.18 -43.79 13.45
N PHE A 4 -5.08 -42.81 13.19
CA PHE A 4 -6.56 -42.73 13.35
C PHE A 4 -6.97 -41.33 13.87
N ARG A 5 -7.65 -40.48 13.05
CA ARG A 5 -9.13 -40.34 12.90
C ARG A 5 -9.80 -39.90 14.22
N SER A 6 -10.73 -38.94 14.30
CA SER A 6 -11.57 -38.23 13.33
C SER A 6 -12.46 -37.21 14.09
N LEU A 7 -13.06 -36.29 13.32
CA LEU A 7 -14.48 -35.86 13.37
C LEU A 7 -14.89 -34.60 14.18
N PHE A 8 -15.42 -33.67 13.38
CA PHE A 8 -16.25 -32.49 13.58
C PHE A 8 -17.44 -32.61 14.56
N LEU A 9 -17.84 -31.46 15.13
CA LEU A 9 -19.24 -31.04 15.30
C LEU A 9 -19.32 -29.56 15.78
N TYR A 10 -20.16 -28.75 15.11
CA TYR A 10 -21.02 -27.65 15.59
C TYR A 10 -21.47 -26.86 14.34
N ALA A 11 -22.63 -27.12 13.72
CA ALA A 11 -24.01 -26.79 14.12
C ALA A 11 -24.39 -25.30 13.90
N CYS A 12 -25.00 -25.02 12.74
CA CYS A 12 -25.98 -23.97 12.46
C CYS A 12 -26.58 -24.32 11.08
N GLY A 13 -27.85 -24.66 10.85
CA GLY A 13 -29.07 -24.36 11.58
C GLY A 13 -29.77 -23.16 10.95
N ILE A 14 -30.37 -23.30 9.76
CA ILE A 14 -31.55 -22.54 9.28
C ILE A 14 -32.13 -23.27 8.05
N SER A 15 -33.46 -23.28 8.02
CA SER A 15 -34.35 -24.19 7.30
C SER A 15 -34.59 -23.89 5.82
N LEU A 16 -34.93 -24.98 5.10
CA LEU A 16 -35.55 -25.00 3.78
C LEU A 16 -36.95 -24.35 3.77
N PHE A 17 -37.28 -23.71 2.64
CA PHE A 17 -38.62 -23.76 2.06
C PHE A 17 -38.55 -24.12 0.57
N TRP A 18 -39.42 -25.05 0.19
CA TRP A 18 -39.70 -25.60 -1.14
C TRP A 18 -40.10 -24.52 -2.18
N VAL A 19 -40.05 -24.71 -3.51
CA VAL A 19 -41.00 -25.49 -4.33
C VAL A 19 -40.67 -25.37 -5.84
N LEU A 20 -40.77 -26.53 -6.52
CA LEU A 20 -41.18 -26.86 -7.91
C LEU A 20 -40.47 -26.33 -9.18
N SER A 21 -40.08 -27.36 -9.95
CA SER A 21 -39.90 -27.53 -11.39
C SER A 21 -40.89 -26.84 -12.32
N CYS A 22 -40.46 -26.57 -13.57
CA CYS A 22 -41.08 -27.18 -14.75
C CYS A 22 -40.16 -27.08 -15.99
N ASP A 23 -39.86 -28.24 -16.57
CA ASP A 23 -39.47 -28.40 -17.98
C ASP A 23 -40.57 -27.88 -18.91
N THR A 24 -40.20 -27.31 -20.05
CA THR A 24 -40.90 -27.58 -21.32
C THR A 24 -40.09 -27.10 -22.53
N SER A 25 -39.72 -28.06 -23.37
CA SER A 25 -39.28 -27.89 -24.74
C SER A 25 -40.49 -27.59 -25.65
N SER A 26 -40.31 -26.78 -26.71
CA SER A 26 -41.11 -26.89 -27.94
C SER A 26 -40.50 -26.12 -29.10
N THR A 27 -40.26 -26.86 -30.18
CA THR A 27 -39.98 -26.45 -31.56
C THR A 27 -41.26 -25.96 -32.24
N SER A 28 -41.22 -24.93 -33.10
CA SER A 28 -42.11 -24.84 -34.27
C SER A 28 -41.69 -23.77 -35.29
N SER A 29 -42.13 -23.98 -36.53
CA SER A 29 -41.65 -23.52 -37.83
C SER A 29 -42.44 -22.34 -38.47
N ALA A 30 -41.70 -21.38 -39.08
CA ALA A 30 -41.83 -20.73 -40.42
C ALA A 30 -43.19 -20.14 -40.98
N PRO A 31 -43.22 -19.42 -42.14
CA PRO A 31 -43.46 -17.96 -42.37
C PRO A 31 -44.79 -17.70 -43.19
N PRO A 32 -45.10 -16.58 -43.95
CA PRO A 32 -44.34 -15.38 -44.38
C PRO A 32 -45.08 -14.00 -44.47
N ALA A 33 -44.31 -12.98 -44.93
CA ALA A 33 -44.66 -11.78 -45.74
C ALA A 33 -45.32 -10.53 -45.09
N GLU A 34 -44.64 -9.37 -45.19
CA GLU A 34 -45.03 -8.23 -46.06
C GLU A 34 -43.98 -7.10 -46.02
N ALA A 35 -43.67 -6.51 -47.17
CA ALA A 35 -42.83 -5.33 -47.37
C ALA A 35 -43.68 -4.05 -47.37
N PRO A 36 -43.16 -2.89 -46.93
CA PRO A 36 -42.86 -1.80 -47.90
C PRO A 36 -41.74 -0.85 -47.40
N PRO A 37 -41.55 0.34 -48.00
CA PRO A 37 -40.89 0.59 -49.27
C PRO A 37 -39.47 1.17 -49.07
N THR A 38 -38.63 0.96 -50.08
CA THR A 38 -37.29 1.52 -50.22
C THR A 38 -37.36 3.04 -50.46
N GLU A 39 -36.96 3.83 -49.46
CA GLU A 39 -36.65 5.25 -49.63
C GLU A 39 -35.15 5.40 -49.89
N ASN A 40 -34.81 5.73 -51.13
CA ASN A 40 -33.45 6.08 -51.55
C ASN A 40 -33.03 7.39 -50.88
N GLN A 41 -32.38 7.30 -49.71
CA GLN A 41 -31.49 8.35 -49.24
C GLN A 41 -30.07 8.03 -49.67
N GLN A 42 -29.70 8.62 -50.82
CA GLN A 42 -28.33 8.72 -51.26
C GLN A 42 -27.65 9.76 -50.37
N THR A 43 -27.16 9.31 -49.21
CA THR A 43 -26.33 10.09 -48.30
C THR A 43 -25.02 10.38 -49.02
N GLU A 44 -24.82 11.64 -49.43
CA GLU A 44 -23.54 12.13 -49.91
C GLU A 44 -22.48 11.86 -48.83
N ALA A 45 -21.51 11.02 -49.17
CA ALA A 45 -20.35 10.76 -48.33
C ALA A 45 -19.57 12.07 -48.18
N VAL A 46 -19.76 12.73 -47.04
CA VAL A 46 -18.87 13.81 -46.60
C VAL A 46 -17.49 13.18 -46.55
N SER A 47 -16.64 13.59 -47.50
CA SER A 47 -15.23 13.22 -47.54
C SER A 47 -14.59 13.70 -46.25
N SER A 48 -14.51 12.80 -45.27
CA SER A 48 -13.78 13.04 -44.03
C SER A 48 -12.36 13.45 -44.37
N GLY A 49 -11.88 14.52 -43.73
CA GLY A 49 -10.52 15.00 -43.96
C GLY A 49 -9.48 13.93 -43.59
N PRO A 50 -8.23 14.03 -44.08
CA PRO A 50 -7.15 13.11 -43.70
C PRO A 50 -6.97 12.93 -42.19
N GLU A 51 -7.31 13.95 -41.40
CA GLU A 51 -7.27 13.95 -39.93
C GLU A 51 -8.33 13.03 -39.30
N GLU A 52 -9.54 13.02 -39.84
CA GLU A 52 -10.63 12.18 -39.37
C GLU A 52 -10.37 10.70 -39.71
N GLN A 53 -9.82 10.42 -40.91
CA GLN A 53 -9.35 9.08 -41.27
C GLN A 53 -8.25 8.58 -40.33
N ALA A 54 -7.30 9.45 -39.95
CA ALA A 54 -6.25 9.11 -38.99
C ALA A 54 -6.83 8.83 -37.59
N ARG A 55 -7.80 9.63 -37.14
CA ARG A 55 -8.51 9.44 -35.86
C ARG A 55 -9.21 8.10 -35.81
N ASP A 56 -9.95 7.73 -36.85
CA ASP A 56 -10.64 6.44 -36.91
C ASP A 56 -9.67 5.25 -36.92
N SER A 57 -8.56 5.37 -37.65
CA SER A 57 -7.51 4.33 -37.71
C SER A 57 -6.87 4.13 -36.33
N ILE A 58 -6.52 5.22 -35.64
CA ILE A 58 -5.95 5.19 -34.30
C ILE A 58 -6.94 4.61 -33.29
N LEU A 59 -8.21 5.02 -33.35
CA LEU A 59 -9.25 4.51 -32.46
C LEU A 59 -9.42 2.98 -32.63
N ALA A 60 -9.45 2.50 -33.88
CA ALA A 60 -9.56 1.08 -34.16
C ALA A 60 -8.36 0.29 -33.61
N ILE A 61 -7.14 0.83 -33.76
CA ILE A 61 -5.92 0.20 -33.25
C ILE A 61 -5.90 0.17 -31.72
N LEU A 62 -6.29 1.26 -31.05
CA LEU A 62 -6.39 1.30 -29.59
C LEU A 62 -7.44 0.32 -29.07
N GLN A 63 -8.62 0.25 -29.71
CA GLN A 63 -9.65 -0.71 -29.34
C GLN A 63 -9.18 -2.15 -29.47
N ALA A 64 -8.54 -2.50 -30.58
CA ALA A 64 -7.97 -3.83 -30.80
C ALA A 64 -6.87 -4.14 -29.77
N TYR A 65 -5.97 -3.19 -29.51
CA TYR A 65 -4.91 -3.32 -28.51
C TYR A 65 -5.45 -3.63 -27.12
N TYR A 66 -6.42 -2.84 -26.62
CA TYR A 66 -6.97 -3.05 -25.29
C TYR A 66 -7.89 -4.28 -25.20
N ALA A 67 -8.52 -4.69 -26.30
CA ALA A 67 -9.27 -5.95 -26.36
C ALA A 67 -8.33 -7.16 -26.27
N ASP A 68 -7.26 -7.20 -27.06
CA ASP A 68 -6.26 -8.27 -27.00
C ASP A 68 -5.54 -8.29 -25.63
N LEU A 69 -5.34 -7.12 -25.03
CA LEU A 69 -4.77 -6.97 -23.70
C LEU A 69 -5.68 -7.54 -22.60
N ALA A 70 -7.00 -7.29 -22.68
CA ALA A 70 -7.97 -7.86 -21.75
C ALA A 70 -8.13 -9.38 -21.93
N ALA A 71 -7.93 -9.88 -23.15
CA ALA A 71 -7.95 -11.31 -23.46
C ALA A 71 -6.61 -12.03 -23.20
N GLU A 72 -5.58 -11.32 -22.74
CA GLU A 72 -4.21 -11.84 -22.54
C GLU A 72 -3.56 -12.43 -23.80
N GLN A 73 -3.99 -11.99 -24.99
CA GLN A 73 -3.57 -12.50 -26.30
C GLN A 73 -2.82 -11.45 -27.12
N ILE A 74 -2.09 -10.56 -26.45
CA ILE A 74 -1.39 -9.47 -27.13
C ILE A 74 -0.26 -9.99 -28.04
N ASP A 75 -0.34 -9.65 -29.33
CA ASP A 75 0.76 -9.73 -30.28
C ASP A 75 1.43 -8.36 -30.39
N GLU A 76 2.62 -8.21 -29.80
CA GLU A 76 3.30 -6.92 -29.78
C GLU A 76 3.69 -6.44 -31.18
N SER A 77 3.89 -7.35 -32.13
CA SER A 77 4.29 -7.01 -33.50
C SER A 77 3.17 -6.30 -34.28
N LYS A 78 1.92 -6.52 -33.88
CA LYS A 78 0.71 -5.88 -34.43
C LYS A 78 0.58 -4.42 -34.01
N TYR A 79 1.00 -4.08 -32.78
CA TYR A 79 0.72 -2.79 -32.17
C TYR A 79 1.93 -1.88 -32.02
N PHE A 80 3.12 -2.43 -31.78
CA PHE A 80 4.31 -1.66 -31.45
C PHE A 80 5.29 -1.60 -32.62
N ALA A 81 5.93 -0.44 -32.78
CA ALA A 81 7.10 -0.32 -33.63
C ALA A 81 8.25 -1.18 -33.07
N PRO A 82 9.28 -1.53 -33.87
CA PRO A 82 10.40 -2.36 -33.39
C PRO A 82 11.09 -1.82 -32.13
N THR A 83 11.09 -0.49 -31.96
CA THR A 83 11.56 0.20 -30.75
C THR A 83 10.46 1.12 -30.22
N VAL A 84 10.29 1.13 -28.90
CA VAL A 84 9.28 1.91 -28.20
C VAL A 84 9.94 2.72 -27.11
N ARG A 85 9.69 4.02 -27.06
CA ARG A 85 10.21 4.91 -26.03
C ARG A 85 9.31 4.89 -24.80
N LYS A 86 9.84 4.45 -23.66
CA LYS A 86 9.15 4.49 -22.36
C LYS A 86 9.44 5.83 -21.67
N PHE A 87 8.41 6.66 -21.49
CA PHE A 87 8.57 8.07 -21.14
C PHE A 87 9.33 8.31 -19.82
N TYR A 88 8.98 7.60 -18.74
CA TYR A 88 9.57 7.79 -17.40
C TYR A 88 11.09 7.53 -17.33
N ARG A 89 11.63 6.71 -18.22
CA ARG A 89 13.08 6.42 -18.26
C ARG A 89 13.79 7.10 -19.42
N GLN A 90 13.03 7.72 -20.33
CA GLN A 90 13.52 8.21 -21.62
C GLN A 90 14.35 7.18 -22.41
N GLU A 91 14.11 5.89 -22.16
CA GLU A 91 14.82 4.77 -22.78
C GLU A 91 14.03 4.22 -23.97
N ASN A 92 14.75 3.83 -25.03
CA ASN A 92 14.20 3.07 -26.14
C ASN A 92 14.33 1.58 -25.82
N LEU A 93 13.20 0.89 -25.79
CA LEU A 93 13.13 -0.54 -25.50
C LEU A 93 12.73 -1.32 -26.75
N PRO A 94 13.27 -2.53 -26.96
CA PRO A 94 12.73 -3.47 -27.94
C PRO A 94 11.26 -3.79 -27.61
N ARG A 95 10.40 -3.91 -28.62
CA ARG A 95 8.96 -4.19 -28.42
C ARG A 95 8.69 -5.44 -27.59
N GLU A 96 9.55 -6.46 -27.70
CA GLU A 96 9.42 -7.72 -26.93
C GLU A 96 9.61 -7.47 -25.43
N THR A 97 10.46 -6.49 -25.08
CA THR A 97 10.68 -6.09 -23.67
C THR A 97 9.46 -5.33 -23.14
N VAL A 98 8.86 -4.47 -23.96
CA VAL A 98 7.63 -3.74 -23.63
C VAL A 98 6.50 -4.74 -23.40
N GLY A 99 6.33 -5.71 -24.29
CA GLY A 99 5.34 -6.78 -24.17
C GLY A 99 5.44 -7.61 -22.90
N LYS A 100 6.66 -7.99 -22.50
CA LYS A 100 6.91 -8.67 -21.21
C LYS A 100 6.54 -7.80 -20.03
N SER A 101 6.95 -6.52 -20.02
CA SER A 101 6.65 -5.57 -18.95
C SER A 101 5.16 -5.29 -18.83
N ILE A 102 4.43 -5.29 -19.95
CA ILE A 102 2.97 -5.23 -19.95
C ILE A 102 2.49 -6.48 -19.24
N ARG A 103 2.66 -7.68 -19.81
CA ARG A 103 2.14 -8.96 -19.26
C ARG A 103 2.43 -9.19 -17.77
N SER A 104 3.62 -8.87 -17.28
CA SER A 104 3.95 -9.05 -15.86
C SER A 104 3.07 -8.24 -14.90
N GLY A 105 2.53 -7.10 -15.34
CA GLY A 105 1.59 -6.31 -14.55
C GLY A 105 0.17 -6.90 -14.48
N PHE A 106 -0.10 -8.01 -15.18
CA PHE A 106 -1.45 -8.55 -15.36
C PHE A 106 -1.71 -9.81 -14.53
N GLU A 107 -0.67 -10.48 -14.02
CA GLU A 107 -0.78 -11.77 -13.31
C GLU A 107 -1.58 -11.72 -11.99
N ALA A 108 -1.92 -10.53 -11.49
CA ALA A 108 -2.55 -10.34 -10.18
C ALA A 108 -4.05 -9.95 -10.19
N VAL A 109 -4.72 -9.98 -11.35
CA VAL A 109 -6.13 -9.54 -11.45
C VAL A 109 -6.98 -10.47 -12.34
N GLU A 110 -8.26 -10.58 -12.01
CA GLU A 110 -9.28 -11.39 -12.70
C GLU A 110 -10.33 -10.47 -13.38
N ASP A 111 -11.08 -11.01 -14.35
CA ASP A 111 -12.26 -10.38 -15.00
C ASP A 111 -12.04 -8.94 -15.50
N ARG A 112 -10.89 -8.71 -16.14
CA ARG A 112 -10.52 -7.37 -16.62
C ARG A 112 -11.41 -6.93 -17.78
N LYS A 113 -11.90 -5.69 -17.69
CA LYS A 113 -12.57 -4.99 -18.78
C LYS A 113 -11.97 -3.61 -18.94
N ILE A 114 -11.59 -3.27 -20.16
CA ILE A 114 -11.04 -1.95 -20.50
C ILE A 114 -12.01 -1.27 -21.47
N VAL A 115 -12.40 -0.05 -21.15
CA VAL A 115 -13.31 0.76 -21.96
C VAL A 115 -12.64 2.08 -22.30
N LEU A 116 -12.55 2.41 -23.59
CA LEU A 116 -12.04 3.69 -24.05
C LEU A 116 -13.18 4.71 -24.16
N ASP A 117 -12.95 5.93 -23.67
CA ASP A 117 -13.84 7.04 -23.95
C ASP A 117 -13.54 7.59 -25.35
N ARG A 118 -14.37 7.19 -26.32
CA ARG A 118 -14.23 7.59 -27.73
C ARG A 118 -14.31 9.11 -27.93
N ALA A 119 -15.06 9.82 -27.07
CA ALA A 119 -15.21 11.26 -27.17
C ALA A 119 -13.95 12.00 -26.70
N SER A 120 -13.17 11.39 -25.81
CA SER A 120 -11.92 11.96 -25.29
C SER A 120 -10.73 11.90 -26.28
N LEU A 121 -10.83 11.09 -27.35
CA LEU A 121 -9.73 10.88 -28.28
C LEU A 121 -9.43 12.14 -29.10
N GLN A 122 -8.30 12.77 -28.79
CA GLN A 122 -7.71 13.88 -29.52
C GLN A 122 -6.50 13.35 -30.31
N VAL A 123 -6.44 13.65 -31.61
CA VAL A 123 -5.34 13.24 -32.49
C VAL A 123 -4.70 14.47 -33.10
N GLN A 124 -3.38 14.55 -33.04
CA GLN A 124 -2.59 15.64 -33.60
C GLN A 124 -1.55 15.06 -34.57
N PRO A 125 -1.46 15.55 -35.81
CA PRO A 125 -0.42 15.14 -36.74
C PRO A 125 0.96 15.67 -36.32
N GLU A 126 2.00 14.83 -36.44
CA GLU A 126 3.41 15.19 -36.27
C GLU A 126 4.20 14.83 -37.55
N ALA A 127 5.44 15.31 -37.68
CA ALA A 127 6.27 15.07 -38.87
C ALA A 127 6.44 13.56 -39.20
N ASP A 128 6.52 12.73 -38.16
CA ASP A 128 6.79 11.29 -38.25
C ASP A 128 5.58 10.40 -37.95
N GLY A 129 4.38 10.98 -37.82
CA GLY A 129 3.15 10.24 -37.58
C GLY A 129 2.11 11.06 -36.81
N TYR A 130 1.67 10.54 -35.68
CA TYR A 130 0.55 11.12 -34.92
C TYR A 130 0.77 11.01 -33.41
N VAL A 131 0.22 11.96 -32.66
CA VAL A 131 0.05 11.88 -31.22
C VAL A 131 -1.42 11.75 -30.92
N ALA A 132 -1.78 10.79 -30.07
CA ALA A 132 -3.13 10.65 -29.56
C ALA A 132 -3.14 10.83 -28.05
N GLU A 133 -4.07 11.65 -27.56
CA GLU A 133 -4.46 11.69 -26.15
C GLU A 133 -5.86 11.15 -25.99
N PHE A 134 -6.07 10.31 -24.97
CA PHE A 134 -7.39 9.73 -24.70
C PHE A 134 -7.52 9.32 -23.24
N GLU A 135 -8.76 9.19 -22.81
CA GLU A 135 -9.17 8.65 -21.53
C GLU A 135 -9.81 7.27 -21.69
N GLY A 136 -9.80 6.52 -20.61
CA GLY A 136 -10.55 5.28 -20.49
C GLY A 136 -10.73 4.87 -19.04
N ALA A 137 -11.37 3.72 -18.86
CA ALA A 137 -11.56 3.08 -17.59
C ALA A 137 -11.14 1.62 -17.68
N VAL A 138 -10.54 1.10 -16.61
CA VAL A 138 -10.28 -0.32 -16.42
C VAL A 138 -11.02 -0.77 -15.18
N SER A 139 -11.79 -1.86 -15.31
CA SER A 139 -12.41 -2.55 -14.18
C SER A 139 -11.84 -3.95 -14.06
N PHE A 140 -11.55 -4.40 -12.85
CA PHE A 140 -11.01 -5.74 -12.58
C PHE A 140 -11.35 -6.22 -11.17
N VAL A 141 -11.18 -7.51 -10.93
CA VAL A 141 -11.31 -8.15 -9.61
C VAL A 141 -9.91 -8.45 -9.08
N ARG A 142 -9.57 -7.97 -7.88
CA ARG A 142 -8.28 -8.27 -7.24
C ARG A 142 -8.25 -9.73 -6.81
N SER A 143 -7.20 -10.48 -7.18
CA SER A 143 -7.11 -11.90 -6.84
C SER A 143 -7.07 -12.19 -5.33
N LYS A 144 -6.50 -11.27 -4.53
CA LYS A 144 -6.27 -11.46 -3.09
C LYS A 144 -7.56 -11.37 -2.24
N ASP A 145 -8.39 -10.36 -2.49
CA ASP A 145 -9.55 -10.03 -1.65
C ASP A 145 -10.87 -10.06 -2.41
N LYS A 146 -10.84 -10.38 -3.71
CA LYS A 146 -12.00 -10.41 -4.62
C LYS A 146 -12.75 -9.08 -4.70
N SER A 147 -12.11 -7.96 -4.33
CA SER A 147 -12.70 -6.64 -4.46
C SER A 147 -12.76 -6.23 -5.93
N GLN A 148 -13.88 -5.60 -6.31
CA GLN A 148 -14.03 -4.95 -7.61
C GLN A 148 -13.39 -3.57 -7.54
N VAL A 149 -12.53 -3.29 -8.51
CA VAL A 149 -11.84 -2.01 -8.66
C VAL A 149 -12.17 -1.43 -10.02
N GLU A 150 -12.46 -0.14 -10.06
CA GLU A 150 -12.59 0.64 -11.29
C GLU A 150 -11.63 1.83 -11.21
N GLU A 151 -10.74 1.94 -12.19
CA GLU A 151 -9.75 3.00 -12.29
C GLU A 151 -9.90 3.72 -13.63
N ARG A 152 -9.88 5.05 -13.60
CA ARG A 152 -9.80 5.87 -14.82
C ARG A 152 -8.34 6.12 -15.16
N PHE A 153 -8.03 6.16 -16.45
CA PHE A 153 -6.70 6.50 -16.94
C PHE A 153 -6.81 7.56 -18.04
N ARG A 154 -5.73 8.34 -18.20
CA ARG A 154 -5.50 9.23 -19.32
C ARG A 154 -4.12 8.92 -19.87
N ASN A 155 -4.02 8.70 -21.17
CA ASN A 155 -2.75 8.37 -21.81
C ASN A 155 -2.47 9.31 -22.97
N ARG A 156 -1.17 9.51 -23.24
CA ARG A 156 -0.65 10.05 -24.48
C ARG A 156 0.18 8.97 -25.18
N VAL A 157 -0.14 8.72 -26.44
CA VAL A 157 0.50 7.68 -27.25
C VAL A 157 0.97 8.29 -28.56
N ARG A 158 2.21 7.99 -28.95
CA ARG A 158 2.73 8.36 -30.27
C ARG A 158 2.65 7.19 -31.23
N PHE A 159 2.28 7.48 -32.47
CA PHE A 159 2.16 6.53 -33.57
C PHE A 159 3.06 6.95 -34.72
N ASN A 160 3.66 5.98 -35.42
CA ASN A 160 4.33 6.24 -36.71
C ASN A 160 3.30 6.37 -37.86
N LYS A 161 3.77 6.60 -39.09
CA LYS A 161 2.91 6.68 -40.29
C LYS A 161 2.18 5.38 -40.64
N GLN A 162 2.60 4.25 -40.07
CA GLN A 162 1.94 2.94 -40.18
C GLN A 162 1.01 2.66 -38.98
N PHE A 163 0.76 3.68 -38.14
CA PHE A 163 -0.06 3.59 -36.94
C PHE A 163 0.43 2.56 -35.90
N GLN A 164 1.74 2.27 -35.87
CA GLN A 164 2.33 1.50 -34.78
C GLN A 164 2.77 2.42 -33.64
N ILE A 165 2.58 1.98 -32.42
CA ILE A 165 2.94 2.70 -31.19
C ILE A 165 4.47 2.81 -31.09
N THR A 166 4.96 4.05 -31.04
CA THR A 166 6.38 4.39 -30.86
C THR A 166 6.67 4.94 -29.46
N SER A 167 5.66 5.41 -28.74
CA SER A 167 5.80 5.87 -27.36
C SER A 167 4.48 5.78 -26.60
N TYR A 168 4.57 5.52 -25.30
CA TYR A 168 3.44 5.44 -24.39
C TYR A 168 3.75 6.21 -23.11
N GLU A 169 2.85 7.13 -22.73
CA GLU A 169 2.94 7.99 -21.56
C GLU A 169 1.60 7.95 -20.81
N ALA A 170 1.64 7.56 -19.54
CA ALA A 170 0.50 7.72 -18.65
C ALA A 170 0.49 9.16 -18.16
N LEU A 171 -0.58 9.88 -18.49
CA LEU A 171 -0.81 11.22 -17.97
C LEU A 171 -1.48 11.08 -16.61
N GLU A 172 -1.09 11.93 -15.67
CA GLU A 172 -1.75 12.00 -14.38
C GLU A 172 -3.23 12.34 -14.63
N VAL A 173 -4.11 11.39 -14.30
CA VAL A 173 -5.53 11.67 -14.26
C VAL A 173 -5.70 12.63 -13.11
N GLN A 174 -5.94 13.91 -13.40
CA GLN A 174 -6.58 14.78 -12.43
C GLN A 174 -7.86 14.03 -12.05
N GLN A 175 -7.88 13.47 -10.84
CA GLN A 175 -9.07 12.77 -10.36
C GLN A 175 -10.24 13.70 -10.66
N PRO A 176 -11.26 13.27 -11.46
CA PRO A 176 -12.43 14.09 -11.64
C PRO A 176 -12.90 14.49 -10.25
N PRO A 177 -13.31 15.75 -10.00
CA PRO A 177 -13.74 16.18 -8.69
C PRO A 177 -14.74 15.16 -8.21
N SER A 178 -14.31 14.31 -7.28
CA SER A 178 -15.16 13.30 -6.70
C SER A 178 -16.32 14.08 -6.10
N SER A 179 -17.53 13.58 -6.32
CA SER A 179 -18.76 14.13 -5.76
C SER A 179 -18.50 14.62 -4.30
N PRO A 180 -18.88 15.85 -3.93
CA PRO A 180 -18.48 16.46 -2.66
C PRO A 180 -19.22 15.81 -1.47
N PRO A 181 -18.86 16.02 -0.18
CA PRO A 181 -17.59 16.00 0.53
C PRO A 181 -17.54 14.82 1.53
N GLN A 182 -18.10 13.65 1.19
CA GLN A 182 -18.17 12.53 2.16
C GLN A 182 -16.84 11.77 2.30
N ALA A 183 -16.04 11.65 1.22
CA ALA A 183 -14.76 10.94 1.30
C ALA A 183 -13.72 11.69 2.14
N SER A 184 -13.61 13.01 2.01
CA SER A 184 -12.67 13.81 2.81
C SER A 184 -13.11 13.99 4.27
N GLN A 185 -14.43 14.07 4.53
CA GLN A 185 -14.94 14.06 5.90
C GLN A 185 -14.75 12.71 6.57
N ASN A 186 -14.94 11.60 5.85
CA ASN A 186 -14.72 10.26 6.38
C ASN A 186 -13.23 9.99 6.63
N GLU A 187 -12.33 10.51 5.79
CA GLU A 187 -10.89 10.41 6.02
C GLU A 187 -10.45 11.27 7.21
N ALA A 188 -10.87 12.53 7.29
CA ALA A 188 -10.57 13.39 8.43
C ALA A 188 -11.15 12.83 9.74
N ALA A 189 -12.37 12.28 9.72
CA ALA A 189 -12.98 11.63 10.87
C ALA A 189 -12.20 10.38 11.29
N ARG A 190 -11.75 9.55 10.33
CA ARG A 190 -10.88 8.39 10.62
C ARG A 190 -9.53 8.81 11.20
N GLN A 191 -8.90 9.84 10.63
CA GLN A 191 -7.63 10.36 11.15
C GLN A 191 -7.81 10.90 12.57
N LEU A 192 -8.92 11.59 12.85
CA LEU A 192 -9.25 12.08 14.18
C LEU A 192 -9.52 10.94 15.16
N GLU A 193 -10.25 9.90 14.74
CA GLU A 193 -10.52 8.71 15.56
C GLU A 193 -9.23 7.95 15.89
N MET A 194 -8.35 7.78 14.90
CA MET A 194 -7.02 7.21 15.10
C MET A 194 -6.18 8.05 16.06
N ALA A 195 -6.13 9.37 15.86
CA ALA A 195 -5.42 10.30 16.74
C ALA A 195 -5.93 10.24 18.19
N GLN A 196 -7.25 10.16 18.38
CA GLN A 196 -7.85 10.02 19.72
C GLN A 196 -7.47 8.68 20.36
N ARG A 197 -7.48 7.59 19.59
CA ARG A 197 -7.08 6.27 20.08
C ARG A 197 -5.60 6.23 20.47
N ASP A 198 -4.75 6.86 19.67
CA ASP A 198 -3.31 7.03 19.92
C ASP A 198 -3.11 7.76 21.26
N VAL A 199 -3.79 8.89 21.47
CA VAL A 199 -3.72 9.68 22.72
C VAL A 199 -4.20 8.88 23.94
N ILE A 200 -5.35 8.21 23.85
CA ILE A 200 -5.90 7.42 24.97
C ILE A 200 -4.94 6.32 25.38
N THR A 201 -4.37 5.61 24.39
CA THR A 201 -3.43 4.52 24.63
C THR A 201 -2.16 5.00 25.31
N VAL A 202 -1.55 6.08 24.79
CA VAL A 202 -0.30 6.61 25.33
C VAL A 202 -0.50 7.15 26.74
N ASN A 203 -1.62 7.82 27.03
CA ASN A 203 -1.91 8.28 28.39
C ASN A 203 -2.07 7.11 29.36
N ALA A 204 -2.75 6.03 28.96
CA ALA A 204 -2.86 4.83 29.78
C ALA A 204 -1.49 4.16 30.02
N LEU A 205 -0.61 4.17 29.01
CA LEU A 205 0.78 3.72 29.16
C LEU A 205 1.57 4.59 30.14
N PHE A 206 1.43 5.92 30.07
CA PHE A 206 2.08 6.85 31.00
C PHE A 206 1.63 6.60 32.44
N GLU A 207 0.32 6.43 32.67
CA GLU A 207 -0.21 6.09 33.98
C GLU A 207 0.40 4.78 34.51
N ALA A 208 0.51 3.75 33.66
CA ALA A 208 1.13 2.48 34.02
C ALA A 208 2.62 2.64 34.35
N LEU A 209 3.40 3.32 33.49
CA LEU A 209 4.83 3.58 33.71
C LEU A 209 5.08 4.40 34.98
N ASN A 210 4.22 5.37 35.27
CA ASN A 210 4.31 6.23 36.45
C ASN A 210 4.13 5.49 37.78
N THR A 211 3.57 4.28 37.75
CA THR A 211 3.47 3.44 38.95
C THR A 211 4.76 2.71 39.30
N ALA A 212 5.70 2.59 38.34
CA ALA A 212 6.89 1.75 38.42
C ALA A 212 6.60 0.31 38.88
N ASP A 213 5.44 -0.21 38.50
CA ASP A 213 4.98 -1.57 38.74
C ASP A 213 4.97 -2.31 37.41
N ALA A 214 5.86 -3.31 37.26
CA ALA A 214 6.00 -4.05 36.02
C ALA A 214 4.68 -4.71 35.59
N GLU A 215 3.89 -5.21 36.55
CA GLU A 215 2.62 -5.89 36.28
C GLU A 215 1.58 -4.95 35.64
N LYS A 216 1.63 -3.66 35.99
CA LYS A 216 0.73 -2.65 35.40
C LYS A 216 1.13 -2.29 33.97
N VAL A 217 2.40 -2.47 33.61
CA VAL A 217 2.91 -2.21 32.25
C VAL A 217 2.73 -3.43 31.34
N MET A 218 2.66 -4.65 31.89
CA MET A 218 2.51 -5.89 31.11
C MET A 218 1.39 -5.90 30.06
N PRO A 219 0.20 -5.28 30.26
CA PRO A 219 -0.82 -5.19 29.20
C PRO A 219 -0.36 -4.50 27.92
N PHE A 220 0.70 -3.68 28.00
CA PHE A 220 1.32 -2.99 26.87
C PHE A 220 2.55 -3.72 26.31
N ILE A 221 2.94 -4.85 26.89
CA ILE A 221 4.08 -5.66 26.41
C ILE A 221 3.52 -6.90 25.69
N HIS A 222 4.00 -7.16 24.47
CA HIS A 222 3.52 -8.30 23.72
C HIS A 222 4.06 -9.61 24.32
N PRO A 223 3.23 -10.61 24.65
CA PRO A 223 3.65 -11.77 25.43
C PRO A 223 4.72 -12.63 24.75
N GLU A 224 4.75 -12.68 23.43
CA GLU A 224 5.75 -13.46 22.68
C GLU A 224 6.97 -12.65 22.22
N LEU A 225 6.80 -11.33 22.06
CA LEU A 225 7.86 -10.46 21.53
C LEU A 225 8.60 -9.72 22.64
N GLY A 226 7.98 -9.53 23.81
CA GLY A 226 8.54 -8.69 24.86
C GLY A 226 8.71 -7.26 24.38
N LEU A 227 9.86 -6.66 24.72
CA LEU A 227 10.28 -5.34 24.26
C LEU A 227 11.81 -5.30 24.09
N LEU A 228 12.31 -4.30 23.37
CA LEU A 228 13.73 -3.99 23.27
C LEU A 228 14.07 -2.80 24.17
N TYR A 229 15.19 -2.89 24.88
CA TYR A 229 15.70 -1.81 25.71
C TYR A 229 17.08 -1.37 25.22
N LEU A 230 17.16 -0.13 24.72
CA LEU A 230 18.38 0.48 24.20
C LEU A 230 18.93 1.45 25.23
N THR A 231 20.22 1.32 25.53
CA THR A 231 20.95 2.17 26.48
C THR A 231 22.36 2.43 25.99
N HIS A 232 22.98 3.52 26.45
CA HIS A 232 24.35 3.89 26.14
C HIS A 232 25.28 3.74 27.36
N PRO A 233 25.65 2.51 27.78
CA PRO A 233 26.60 2.36 28.87
C PRO A 233 28.03 2.64 28.40
N GLY A 234 28.55 3.82 28.74
CA GLY A 234 29.96 4.16 28.48
C GLY A 234 30.15 4.72 27.08
N ALA A 235 30.78 3.94 26.19
CA ALA A 235 31.18 4.41 24.85
C ALA A 235 30.48 3.65 23.71
N MET A 236 29.48 2.83 24.02
CA MET A 236 28.77 2.04 23.02
C MET A 236 27.30 1.87 23.40
N ASP A 237 26.45 1.93 22.38
CA ASP A 237 25.05 1.56 22.49
C ASP A 237 24.90 0.06 22.70
N MET A 238 23.95 -0.33 23.55
CA MET A 238 23.61 -1.70 23.85
C MET A 238 22.12 -1.91 23.64
N VAL A 239 21.75 -3.07 23.11
CA VAL A 239 20.35 -3.51 22.99
C VAL A 239 20.12 -4.76 23.81
N TYR A 240 19.09 -4.71 24.64
CA TYR A 240 18.63 -5.84 25.44
C TYR A 240 17.26 -6.28 24.93
N VAL A 241 17.11 -7.59 24.72
CA VAL A 241 15.80 -8.21 24.48
C VAL A 241 15.22 -8.58 25.83
N CYS A 242 14.12 -7.94 26.22
CA CYS A 242 13.47 -8.16 27.52
C CYS A 242 12.11 -8.81 27.34
N GLU A 243 11.75 -9.80 28.14
CA GLU A 243 10.43 -10.44 28.09
C GLU A 243 9.40 -9.67 28.93
N SER A 244 9.87 -8.85 29.87
CA SER A 244 9.04 -8.11 30.81
C SER A 244 9.64 -6.75 31.19
N MET A 245 8.79 -5.86 31.69
CA MET A 245 9.24 -4.58 32.24
C MET A 245 10.10 -4.74 33.51
N ALA A 246 9.97 -5.87 34.22
CA ALA A 246 10.78 -6.15 35.39
C ALA A 246 12.28 -6.29 35.04
N GLU A 247 12.61 -6.83 33.86
CA GLU A 247 14.00 -6.91 33.39
C GLU A 247 14.59 -5.53 33.11
N VAL A 248 13.79 -4.62 32.53
CA VAL A 248 14.18 -3.22 32.32
C VAL A 248 14.45 -2.53 33.66
N TYR A 249 13.51 -2.61 34.61
CA TYR A 249 13.64 -1.97 35.92
C TYR A 249 14.79 -2.51 36.78
N ASN A 250 15.17 -3.78 36.58
CA ASN A 250 16.25 -4.42 37.31
C ASN A 250 17.58 -4.42 36.52
N ASN A 251 17.67 -3.70 35.40
CA ASN A 251 18.89 -3.60 34.63
C ASN A 251 19.98 -2.88 35.45
N LYS A 252 21.09 -3.58 35.70
CA LYS A 252 22.18 -3.09 36.56
C LYS A 252 22.96 -1.92 35.98
N LEU A 253 22.94 -1.75 34.65
CA LEU A 253 23.67 -0.67 33.98
C LEU A 253 22.90 0.65 34.01
N THR A 254 21.59 0.59 34.23
CA THR A 254 20.69 1.75 34.22
C THR A 254 19.78 1.74 35.46
N PRO A 255 20.34 1.75 36.68
CA PRO A 255 19.56 1.63 37.92
C PRO A 255 18.57 2.80 38.13
N TYR A 256 18.73 3.90 37.38
CA TYR A 256 17.87 5.07 37.43
C TYR A 256 16.61 4.95 36.56
N ILE A 257 16.55 4.02 35.59
CA ILE A 257 15.47 3.98 34.59
C ILE A 257 14.08 3.86 35.22
N ARG A 258 13.97 3.08 36.30
CA ARG A 258 12.71 2.91 37.02
C ARG A 258 12.19 4.22 37.59
N GLU A 259 13.07 5.04 38.17
CA GLU A 259 12.69 6.33 38.76
C GLU A 259 12.52 7.42 37.70
N GLN A 260 13.26 7.35 36.59
CA GLN A 260 13.10 8.25 35.45
C GLN A 260 11.72 8.07 34.79
N LEU A 261 11.29 6.82 34.56
CA LEU A 261 9.98 6.53 33.96
C LEU A 261 8.78 6.95 34.83
N LYS A 262 8.99 7.23 36.14
CA LYS A 262 7.97 7.80 37.03
C LYS A 262 7.75 9.30 36.86
N GLN A 263 8.66 9.96 36.16
CA GLN A 263 8.67 11.41 36.02
C GLN A 263 7.97 11.87 34.73
N ILE A 264 7.41 10.93 33.96
CA ILE A 264 6.68 11.24 32.74
C ILE A 264 5.46 12.08 33.11
N SER A 265 5.56 13.37 32.82
CA SER A 265 4.55 14.36 33.16
C SER A 265 4.46 15.40 32.05
N CYS A 266 3.71 15.08 31.01
CA CYS A 266 3.60 15.93 29.84
C CYS A 266 2.29 15.71 29.09
N ASP A 267 1.85 16.76 28.39
CA ASP A 267 0.74 16.66 27.45
C ASP A 267 1.27 16.16 26.10
N LEU A 268 0.71 15.03 25.64
CA LEU A 268 1.07 14.44 24.36
C LEU A 268 0.62 15.32 23.18
N LYS A 269 1.55 15.57 22.25
CA LYS A 269 1.31 16.30 20.99
C LYS A 269 1.55 15.39 19.80
N LEU A 270 0.57 15.30 18.90
CA LEU A 270 0.69 14.56 17.64
C LEU A 270 1.25 15.49 16.56
N GLU A 271 2.57 15.69 16.61
CA GLU A 271 3.31 16.64 15.80
C GLU A 271 4.65 16.03 15.38
N PRO A 272 5.34 16.60 14.38
CA PRO A 272 6.70 16.21 14.03
C PRO A 272 7.62 16.16 15.25
N LEU A 273 8.49 15.15 15.30
CA LEU A 273 9.41 14.93 16.42
C LEU A 273 10.42 16.09 16.56
N PRO A 274 10.91 16.38 17.77
CA PRO A 274 11.99 17.34 17.95
C PRO A 274 13.30 16.81 17.39
N ASP A 275 14.13 17.71 16.88
CA ASP A 275 15.52 17.43 16.53
C ASP A 275 16.37 17.54 17.81
N PHE A 276 17.41 16.74 17.92
CA PHE A 276 18.37 16.76 19.03
C PHE A 276 19.78 16.97 18.50
N ASP A 277 20.51 17.95 19.06
CA ASP A 277 21.84 18.35 18.61
C ASP A 277 22.97 17.97 19.59
N CYS A 278 22.72 17.01 20.49
CA CYS A 278 23.56 16.63 21.63
C CYS A 278 23.61 17.63 22.79
N GLU A 279 23.07 18.83 22.66
CA GLU A 279 22.98 19.80 23.76
C GLU A 279 21.53 20.04 24.18
N LYS A 280 20.61 20.09 23.22
CA LYS A 280 19.20 20.43 23.46
C LYS A 280 18.28 19.86 22.38
N PHE A 281 17.00 19.80 22.73
CA PHE A 281 15.95 19.56 21.77
C PHE A 281 15.52 20.86 21.07
N SER A 282 15.06 20.76 19.82
CA SER A 282 14.53 21.90 19.08
C SER A 282 13.22 22.46 19.66
N LYS A 283 12.50 21.64 20.44
CA LYS A 283 11.30 22.00 21.20
C LYS A 283 11.09 21.06 22.38
N GLU A 284 10.48 21.55 23.46
CA GLU A 284 10.25 20.80 24.70
C GLU A 284 8.83 20.20 24.80
N GLY A 285 8.73 19.03 25.45
CA GLY A 285 7.50 18.34 25.78
C GLY A 285 7.46 16.89 25.28
N CYS A 286 6.25 16.40 25.01
CA CYS A 286 6.01 15.04 24.52
C CYS A 286 5.43 15.06 23.12
N PHE A 287 6.16 14.48 22.18
CA PHE A 287 5.82 14.51 20.76
C PHE A 287 5.77 13.09 20.22
N MET A 288 4.68 12.76 19.54
CA MET A 288 4.55 11.49 18.85
C MET A 288 4.27 11.71 17.37
N ASP A 289 4.99 10.98 16.55
CA ASP A 289 4.82 10.97 15.11
C ASP A 289 4.90 9.54 14.56
N LYS A 290 4.49 9.38 13.29
CA LYS A 290 4.66 8.15 12.53
C LYS A 290 6.14 7.95 12.23
N VAL A 291 6.54 6.67 12.25
CA VAL A 291 7.86 6.27 11.76
C VAL A 291 7.65 5.41 10.53
N GLU A 292 8.26 5.81 9.42
CA GLU A 292 8.34 5.00 8.22
C GLU A 292 9.70 4.32 8.19
N ASN A 293 9.72 2.99 8.10
CA ASN A 293 10.95 2.19 7.96
C ASN A 293 11.97 2.41 9.10
N TYR A 294 11.59 2.06 10.33
CA TYR A 294 12.55 2.03 11.44
C TYR A 294 13.65 0.98 11.16
N THR A 295 14.94 1.36 11.15
CA THR A 295 16.08 0.44 10.89
C THR A 295 17.17 0.44 11.97
N GLN A 296 17.06 1.33 12.96
CA GLN A 296 18.11 1.59 13.94
C GLN A 296 18.49 0.34 14.75
N ILE A 297 17.53 -0.55 15.04
CA ILE A 297 17.80 -1.77 15.82
C ILE A 297 18.71 -2.71 15.03
N THR A 298 18.38 -3.02 13.77
CA THR A 298 19.18 -3.95 12.97
C THR A 298 20.60 -3.45 12.74
N ASP A 299 20.75 -2.14 12.53
CA ASP A 299 22.07 -1.52 12.36
C ASP A 299 22.90 -1.66 13.64
N LEU A 300 22.31 -1.34 14.80
CA LEU A 300 22.96 -1.49 16.11
C LEU A 300 23.34 -2.95 16.41
N ILE A 301 22.43 -3.90 16.18
CA ILE A 301 22.70 -5.32 16.41
C ILE A 301 23.86 -5.80 15.52
N HIS A 302 23.90 -5.36 14.26
CA HIS A 302 25.00 -5.70 13.36
C HIS A 302 26.34 -5.21 13.90
N THR A 303 26.42 -3.93 14.30
CA THR A 303 27.63 -3.36 14.91
C THR A 303 28.06 -4.10 16.17
N LEU A 304 27.12 -4.45 17.05
CA LEU A 304 27.40 -5.22 18.26
C LEU A 304 27.93 -6.62 17.95
N GLN A 305 27.34 -7.29 16.96
CA GLN A 305 27.76 -8.63 16.56
C GLN A 305 29.15 -8.65 15.90
N GLU A 306 29.51 -7.58 15.18
CA GLU A 306 30.86 -7.39 14.65
C GLU A 306 31.88 -7.13 15.75
N ALA A 307 31.53 -6.32 16.75
CA ALA A 307 32.40 -5.99 17.87
C ALA A 307 32.60 -7.17 18.84
N GLU A 308 31.52 -7.90 19.15
CA GLU A 308 31.54 -9.04 20.06
C GLU A 308 30.66 -10.19 19.51
N PRO A 309 31.24 -11.11 18.71
CA PRO A 309 30.49 -12.22 18.13
C PRO A 309 29.81 -13.10 19.18
N GLY A 310 28.50 -13.25 19.06
CA GLY A 310 27.68 -14.09 19.96
C GLY A 310 27.08 -13.32 21.15
N ILE A 311 27.28 -12.00 21.22
CA ILE A 311 26.63 -11.15 22.22
C ILE A 311 25.10 -11.19 22.09
N ILE A 312 24.58 -11.29 20.86
CA ILE A 312 23.16 -11.49 20.56
C ILE A 312 22.94 -12.87 19.94
N LYS A 313 21.99 -13.63 20.48
CA LYS A 313 21.64 -14.96 19.99
C LYS A 313 20.74 -14.85 18.76
N ALA A 314 20.76 -15.88 17.91
CA ALA A 314 19.97 -15.89 16.67
C ALA A 314 18.45 -15.66 16.88
N HIS A 315 17.87 -16.18 17.96
CA HIS A 315 16.46 -15.98 18.27
C HIS A 315 16.14 -14.56 18.78
N GLU A 316 17.10 -13.91 19.43
CA GLU A 316 17.00 -12.51 19.86
C GLU A 316 17.05 -11.58 18.65
N LEU A 317 17.91 -11.89 17.66
CA LEU A 317 17.97 -11.20 16.38
C LEU A 317 16.63 -11.30 15.61
N GLU A 318 16.08 -12.51 15.47
CA GLU A 318 14.77 -12.69 14.78
C GLU A 318 13.66 -11.90 15.47
N ARG A 319 13.64 -11.88 16.81
CA ARG A 319 12.67 -11.11 17.59
C ARG A 319 12.85 -9.61 17.39
N ALA A 320 14.08 -9.12 17.38
CA ALA A 320 14.40 -7.73 17.14
C ALA A 320 14.00 -7.26 15.74
N GLU A 321 14.24 -8.07 14.71
CA GLU A 321 13.80 -7.80 13.34
C GLU A 321 12.27 -7.71 13.23
N LYS A 322 11.54 -8.62 13.88
CA LYS A 322 10.08 -8.57 13.93
C LYS A 322 9.57 -7.31 14.64
N ILE A 323 10.15 -6.97 15.79
CA ILE A 323 9.82 -5.75 16.52
C ILE A 323 10.03 -4.52 15.64
N GLN A 324 11.18 -4.44 14.96
CA GLN A 324 11.51 -3.33 14.08
C GLN A 324 10.46 -3.12 12.98
N GLN A 325 9.96 -4.20 12.36
CA GLN A 325 8.93 -4.14 11.32
C GLN A 325 7.55 -3.70 11.84
N LEU A 326 7.29 -3.85 13.14
CA LEU A 326 6.02 -3.54 13.77
C LEU A 326 5.95 -2.11 14.33
N VAL A 327 7.10 -1.45 14.51
CA VAL A 327 7.17 -0.06 14.95
C VAL A 327 6.47 0.83 13.92
N SER A 328 5.48 1.60 14.39
CA SER A 328 4.71 2.53 13.56
C SER A 328 4.58 3.93 14.16
N ARG A 329 4.97 4.11 15.43
CA ARG A 329 5.02 5.38 16.13
C ARG A 329 6.30 5.51 16.93
N LYS A 330 6.84 6.71 16.97
CA LYS A 330 7.89 7.12 17.92
C LYS A 330 7.35 8.25 18.75
N LEU A 331 7.50 8.12 20.05
CA LEU A 331 7.18 9.11 21.06
C LEU A 331 8.49 9.58 21.69
N VAL A 332 8.71 10.88 21.74
CA VAL A 332 9.87 11.51 22.36
C VAL A 332 9.42 12.33 23.56
N ILE A 333 10.07 12.10 24.70
CA ILE A 333 9.86 12.79 25.97
C ILE A 333 11.14 13.56 26.27
N THR A 334 11.17 14.85 25.92
CA THR A 334 12.42 15.62 25.87
C THR A 334 13.05 15.85 27.24
N ASP A 335 12.22 16.13 28.25
CA ASP A 335 12.66 16.33 29.65
C ASP A 335 13.39 15.12 30.23
N LEU A 336 13.14 13.94 29.68
CA LEU A 336 13.76 12.69 30.12
C LEU A 336 14.79 12.15 29.14
N ALA A 337 15.03 12.82 28.01
CA ALA A 337 15.88 12.31 26.93
C ALA A 337 15.51 10.84 26.57
N LEU A 338 14.21 10.58 26.41
CA LEU A 338 13.65 9.24 26.26
C LEU A 338 12.82 9.12 24.99
N ALA A 339 13.05 8.06 24.21
CA ALA A 339 12.17 7.63 23.14
C ALA A 339 11.44 6.32 23.50
N LEU A 340 10.15 6.27 23.19
CA LEU A 340 9.32 5.07 23.24
C LEU A 340 8.82 4.77 21.83
N TYR A 341 8.97 3.53 21.38
CA TYR A 341 8.45 3.12 20.08
C TYR A 341 7.28 2.16 20.28
N LEU A 342 6.19 2.45 19.56
CA LEU A 342 4.96 1.69 19.67
C LEU A 342 4.57 1.06 18.33
N GLY A 343 3.88 -0.07 18.40
CA GLY A 343 3.33 -0.76 17.24
C GLY A 343 1.94 -1.32 17.53
N GLU A 344 1.16 -1.52 16.47
CA GLU A 344 -0.18 -2.11 16.56
C GLU A 344 -0.14 -3.55 16.03
N ILE A 345 -0.56 -4.50 16.87
CA ILE A 345 -0.64 -5.93 16.55
C ILE A 345 -2.05 -6.39 16.93
N ASP A 346 -2.79 -6.99 16.00
CA ASP A 346 -4.16 -7.46 16.21
C ASP A 346 -5.09 -6.41 16.85
N ASN A 347 -5.01 -5.17 16.35
CA ASN A 347 -5.80 -4.04 16.84
C ASN A 347 -5.54 -3.70 18.33
N ARG A 348 -4.32 -3.98 18.82
CA ARG A 348 -3.84 -3.55 20.14
C ARG A 348 -2.47 -2.91 20.02
N TRP A 349 -2.28 -1.79 20.73
CA TRP A 349 -1.00 -1.12 20.82
C TRP A 349 -0.09 -1.77 21.85
N TYR A 350 1.18 -1.89 21.49
CA TYR A 350 2.24 -2.42 22.34
C TYR A 350 3.41 -1.45 22.38
N LEU A 351 4.03 -1.33 23.55
CA LEU A 351 5.34 -0.73 23.73
C LEU A 351 6.37 -1.76 23.26
N LEU A 352 7.09 -1.43 22.19
CA LEU A 352 8.01 -2.33 21.52
C LEU A 352 9.47 -2.02 21.83
N VAL A 353 9.79 -0.73 22.02
CA VAL A 353 11.16 -0.29 22.31
C VAL A 353 11.15 0.83 23.33
N ILE A 354 12.06 0.72 24.30
CA ILE A 354 12.44 1.81 25.22
C ILE A 354 13.87 2.19 24.85
N ASP A 355 14.09 3.45 24.52
CA ASP A 355 15.36 3.93 24.01
C ASP A 355 15.79 5.19 24.76
N ILE A 356 16.80 5.02 25.59
CA ILE A 356 17.52 6.12 26.26
C ILE A 356 18.91 6.34 25.66
N ALA A 357 19.27 5.59 24.62
CA ALA A 357 20.56 5.67 23.95
C ALA A 357 20.59 6.81 22.93
N SER A 358 19.51 6.98 22.16
CA SER A 358 19.43 7.94 21.04
C SER A 358 19.69 9.41 21.42
N TYR A 359 19.62 9.74 22.71
CA TYR A 359 19.78 11.11 23.22
C TYR A 359 20.93 11.23 24.23
N ASP A 360 21.72 10.18 24.38
CA ASP A 360 22.95 10.21 25.17
C ASP A 360 24.13 10.45 24.23
N CYS A 361 24.76 11.61 24.35
CA CYS A 361 25.98 11.95 23.61
C CYS A 361 27.23 11.90 24.50
N SER A 362 27.15 11.27 25.67
CA SER A 362 28.35 10.94 26.44
C SER A 362 29.23 9.96 25.65
N ALA A 363 30.54 10.11 25.77
CA ALA A 363 31.54 9.35 25.02
C ALA A 363 32.68 8.90 25.95
#